data_AF-A0A2V7GGV2-F1
#
_entry.id   AF-A0A2V7GGV2-F1
#
_cell.length_a   1.000
_cell.length_b   1.000
_cell.length_c   1.000
_cell.angle_alpha   90.00
_cell.angle_beta   90.00
_cell.angle_gamma   90.00
#
_symmetry.space_group_name_H-M   'P 1'
#
loop_
_entity.id
_entity.type
_entity.pdbx_description
1 polymer ?
#
loop_
_entity_poly.entity_id
_entity_poly.type
_entity_poly.pdbx_seq_one_letter_code
_entity_poly.pdbx_strand_id
1 'polypeptide(L)'
;MTAQTGKPFREHSADVNGVRINYKIGGNGPVVALLHGYTQTSHMWIPLISVLATSHTVIAPDLRGAGASARTEDGYDKKTLAKDI
;
A
#
# COMPACT_ATOMS: atom_id res chain seq x y z
N MET A 1 5.76 -19.80 -20.11
CA MET A 1 5.72 -18.80 -19.01
C MET A 1 5.51 -19.57 -17.72
N THR A 2 6.57 -19.81 -16.96
CA THR A 2 6.47 -20.42 -15.63
C THR A 2 6.07 -19.33 -14.64
N ALA A 3 4.86 -19.40 -14.11
CA ALA A 3 4.42 -18.52 -13.03
C ALA A 3 5.29 -18.80 -11.80
N GLN A 4 6.00 -17.80 -11.29
CA GLN A 4 6.61 -17.91 -9.97
C GLN A 4 5.50 -17.98 -8.93
N THR A 5 5.51 -19.03 -8.11
CA THR A 5 4.50 -19.38 -7.11
C THR A 5 4.64 -18.59 -5.79
N GLY A 6 5.22 -17.39 -5.83
CA GLY A 6 5.39 -16.52 -4.65
C GLY A 6 4.47 -15.30 -4.69
N LYS A 7 4.11 -14.76 -3.51
CA LYS A 7 3.43 -13.46 -3.43
C LYS A 7 4.28 -12.39 -4.16
N PRO A 8 3.69 -11.55 -5.02
CA PRO A 8 4.43 -10.55 -5.81
C PRO A 8 4.90 -9.33 -4.98
N PHE A 9 4.68 -9.37 -3.67
CA PHE A 9 5.02 -8.33 -2.71
C PHE A 9 5.32 -8.93 -1.33
N ARG A 10 5.99 -8.13 -0.51
CA ARG A 10 6.08 -8.29 0.94
C ARG A 10 5.16 -7.29 1.62
N GLU A 11 4.70 -7.61 2.83
CA GLU A 11 3.92 -6.70 3.66
C GLU A 11 4.79 -6.16 4.79
N HIS A 12 4.70 -4.86 5.02
CA HIS A 12 5.42 -4.16 6.07
C HIS A 12 4.48 -3.15 6.74
N SER A 13 4.93 -2.57 7.84
CA SER A 13 4.27 -1.42 8.46
C SER A 13 5.28 -0.38 8.90
N ALA A 14 4.86 0.87 8.94
CA ALA A 14 5.62 1.99 9.46
C ALA A 14 4.72 2.88 10.33
N ASP A 15 5.31 3.50 11.36
CA ASP A 15 4.63 4.54 12.13
C ASP A 15 4.80 5.88 11.41
N VAL A 16 3.69 6.46 10.97
CA VAL A 16 3.64 7.70 10.20
C VAL A 16 2.65 8.63 10.87
N ASN A 17 3.08 9.84 11.24
CA ASN A 17 2.21 10.85 11.87
C ASN A 17 1.36 10.32 13.04
N GLY A 18 1.93 9.42 13.86
CA GLY A 18 1.23 8.84 15.01
C GLY A 18 0.22 7.74 14.68
N VAL A 19 0.18 7.24 13.43
CA VAL A 19 -0.63 6.08 13.03
C VAL A 19 0.24 5.02 12.36
N ARG A 20 0.00 3.74 12.70
CA ARG A 20 0.67 2.61 12.04
C ARG A 20 0.03 2.35 10.68
N ILE A 21 0.78 2.57 9.61
CA ILE A 21 0.36 2.33 8.23
C ILE A 21 0.92 0.99 7.74
N ASN A 22 0.05 0.09 7.30
CA ASN A 22 0.43 -1.13 6.59
C ASN A 22 0.60 -0.83 5.10
N TYR A 23 1.59 -1.45 4.47
CA TYR A 23 1.78 -1.35 3.03
C TYR A 23 2.35 -2.63 2.43
N LYS A 24 2.04 -2.83 1.14
CA LYS A 24 2.64 -3.85 0.29
C LYS A 24 3.78 -3.22 -0.49
N ILE A 25 4.91 -3.91 -0.59
CA ILE A 25 6.06 -3.49 -1.39
C ILE A 25 6.59 -4.65 -2.24
N GLY A 26 6.83 -4.40 -3.53
CA GLY A 26 7.35 -5.40 -4.46
C GLY A 26 8.24 -4.78 -5.55
N GLY A 27 9.06 -5.62 -6.18
CA GLY A 27 9.91 -5.22 -7.29
C GLY A 27 11.15 -4.42 -6.91
N ASN A 28 11.78 -3.83 -7.93
CA ASN A 28 13.00 -3.03 -7.84
C ASN A 28 13.00 -1.98 -8.97
N GLY A 29 13.61 -0.81 -8.77
CA GLY A 29 13.69 0.26 -9.77
C GLY A 29 13.01 1.55 -9.30
N PRO A 30 12.58 2.44 -10.22
CA PRO A 30 11.85 3.65 -9.88
C PRO A 30 10.59 3.37 -9.07
N VAL A 31 10.25 4.24 -8.13
CA VAL A 31 9.15 4.03 -7.19
C VAL A 31 7.81 4.45 -7.79
N VAL A 32 6.78 3.61 -7.62
CA VAL A 32 5.38 3.93 -7.92
C VAL A 32 4.54 3.68 -6.67
N ALA A 33 3.79 4.71 -6.24
CA ALA A 33 2.84 4.60 -5.14
C ALA A 33 1.41 4.38 -5.69
N LEU A 34 0.69 3.38 -5.17
CA LEU A 34 -0.68 3.06 -5.54
C LEU A 34 -1.63 3.34 -4.38
N LEU A 35 -2.43 4.40 -4.52
CA LEU A 35 -3.39 4.84 -3.49
C LEU A 35 -4.80 4.36 -3.82
N HIS A 36 -5.43 3.67 -2.87
CA HIS A 36 -6.81 3.20 -3.02
C HIS A 36 -7.83 4.29 -2.69
N GLY A 37 -9.08 4.08 -3.13
CA GLY A 37 -10.22 4.96 -2.85
C GLY A 37 -11.03 4.59 -1.61
N TYR A 38 -12.24 5.14 -1.52
CA TYR A 38 -13.22 4.81 -0.48
C TYR A 38 -13.62 3.33 -0.55
N THR A 39 -13.87 2.72 0.61
CA THR A 39 -14.17 1.28 0.84
C THR A 39 -13.17 0.25 0.31
N GLN A 40 -12.02 0.68 -0.21
CA GLN A 40 -10.98 -0.19 -0.74
C GLN A 40 -9.78 -0.31 0.20
N THR A 41 -8.83 -1.18 -0.16
CA THR A 41 -7.54 -1.38 0.51
C THR A 41 -6.46 -1.65 -0.55
N SER A 42 -5.19 -1.71 -0.16
CA SER A 42 -4.06 -2.11 -0.98
C SER A 42 -4.25 -3.45 -1.72
N HIS A 43 -5.15 -4.32 -1.23
CA HIS A 43 -5.46 -5.61 -1.85
C HIS A 43 -5.95 -5.49 -3.30
N MET A 44 -6.65 -4.41 -3.64
CA MET A 44 -7.14 -4.20 -5.02
C MET A 44 -6.01 -4.11 -6.05
N TRP A 45 -4.82 -3.72 -5.60
CA TRP A 45 -3.67 -3.48 -6.46
C TRP A 45 -2.85 -4.72 -6.74
N ILE A 46 -3.13 -5.88 -6.15
CA ILE A 46 -2.33 -7.10 -6.33
C ILE A 46 -2.09 -7.45 -7.81
N PRO A 47 -3.09 -7.43 -8.70
CA PRO A 47 -2.85 -7.68 -10.12
C PRO A 47 -1.88 -6.66 -10.76
N LEU A 48 -2.00 -5.39 -10.38
CA LEU A 48 -1.14 -4.32 -10.92
C LEU A 48 0.28 -4.37 -10.34
N ILE A 49 0.42 -4.71 -9.05
CA ILE A 49 1.71 -4.95 -8.41
C ILE A 49 2.46 -6.05 -9.16
N SER A 50 1.81 -7.16 -9.52
CA SER A 50 2.44 -8.26 -10.27
C SER A 50 3.05 -7.80 -11.60
N VAL A 51 2.43 -6.82 -12.27
CA VAL A 51 2.91 -6.30 -13.56
C VAL A 51 4.00 -5.25 -13.35
N LEU A 52 3.76 -4.25 -12.51
CA LEU A 52 4.67 -3.13 -12.30
C LEU A 52 5.96 -3.55 -11.57
N ALA A 53 5.89 -4.52 -10.66
CA ALA A 53 7.04 -5.01 -9.89
C ALA A 53 8.14 -5.65 -10.77
N THR A 54 7.86 -5.90 -12.05
CA THR A 54 8.86 -6.38 -13.02
C THR A 54 9.93 -5.33 -13.35
N SER A 55 9.64 -4.04 -13.13
CA SER A 55 10.50 -2.91 -13.52
C SER A 55 10.50 -1.73 -12.54
N HIS A 56 9.60 -1.74 -11.56
CA HIS A 56 9.43 -0.66 -10.58
C HIS A 56 9.43 -1.22 -9.17
N THR A 57 9.80 -0.39 -8.20
CA THR A 57 9.45 -0.63 -6.80
C THR A 57 8.04 -0.11 -6.57
N VAL A 58 7.08 -1.00 -6.35
CA VAL A 58 5.68 -0.64 -6.16
C VAL A 58 5.37 -0.62 -4.68
N ILE A 59 4.79 0.47 -4.18
CA ILE A 59 4.33 0.61 -2.79
C ILE A 59 2.82 0.85 -2.80
N ALA A 60 2.06 0.01 -2.11
CA ALA A 60 0.62 0.14 -1.97
C ALA A 60 0.24 0.16 -0.48
N PRO A 61 0.09 1.36 0.13
CA PRO A 61 -0.35 1.50 1.51
C PRO A 61 -1.86 1.27 1.64
N ASP A 62 -2.25 0.77 2.81
CA ASP A 62 -3.62 0.94 3.30
C ASP A 62 -3.69 2.30 4.00
N LEU A 63 -4.57 3.21 3.55
CA LEU A 63 -4.79 4.48 4.23
C LEU A 63 -5.23 4.24 5.68
N ARG A 64 -5.01 5.21 6.58
CA ARG A 64 -5.44 5.09 7.99
C ARG A 64 -6.88 4.60 8.11
N GLY A 65 -7.12 3.70 9.05
CA GLY A 65 -8.40 3.03 9.26
C GLY A 65 -8.84 2.03 8.18
N ALA A 66 -8.11 1.90 7.08
CA ALA A 66 -8.36 0.91 6.05
C ALA A 66 -7.44 -0.32 6.19
N GLY A 67 -7.91 -1.46 5.68
CA GLY A 67 -7.13 -2.69 5.61
C GLY A 67 -6.46 -3.08 6.93
N ALA A 68 -5.14 -3.27 6.87
CA ALA A 68 -4.31 -3.65 8.03
C ALA A 68 -3.66 -2.45 8.73
N SER A 69 -3.91 -1.22 8.28
CA SER A 69 -3.52 0.00 9.00
C SER A 69 -4.32 0.17 10.28
N ALA A 70 -3.73 0.87 11.25
CA ALA A 70 -4.40 1.17 12.51
C ALA A 70 -5.65 2.03 12.28
N ARG A 71 -6.68 1.79 13.11
CA ARG A 71 -7.88 2.62 13.21
C ARG A 71 -7.65 3.65 14.32
N THR A 72 -7.98 4.90 14.03
CA THR A 72 -7.91 6.02 14.95
C THR A 72 -9.32 6.54 15.23
N GLU A 73 -9.51 7.29 16.32
CA GLU A 73 -10.81 7.91 16.62
C GLU A 73 -11.16 9.00 15.59
N ASP A 74 -10.15 9.64 15.00
CA ASP A 74 -10.30 10.77 14.08
C ASP A 74 -9.26 10.75 12.93
N GLY A 75 -9.20 11.87 12.18
CA GLY A 75 -8.19 12.10 11.14
C GLY A 75 -8.54 11.55 9.76
N TYR A 76 -9.79 11.15 9.51
CA TYR A 76 -10.23 10.61 8.21
C TYR A 76 -10.54 11.67 7.15
N ASP A 77 -10.31 12.95 7.43
CA ASP A 77 -10.44 14.02 6.45
C ASP A 77 -9.33 13.95 5.39
N LYS A 78 -9.60 14.51 4.20
CA LYS A 78 -8.69 14.38 3.05
C LYS A 78 -7.31 15.00 3.29
N LYS A 79 -7.20 16.07 4.10
CA LYS A 79 -5.92 16.74 4.35
C LYS A 79 -5.04 15.89 5.25
N THR A 80 -5.64 15.26 6.26
CA THR A 80 -4.92 14.36 7.15
C THR A 80 -4.49 13.10 6.41
N LEU A 81 -5.36 12.48 5.61
CA LEU A 81 -5.00 11.34 4.75
C LEU A 81 -3.83 11.64 3.81
N ALA A 82 -3.81 12.85 3.23
CA ALA A 82 -2.74 13.26 2.32
C ALA A 82 -1.39 13.48 3.02
N LYS A 83 -1.37 13.76 4.33
CA LYS A 83 -0.13 13.94 5.09
C LYS A 83 0.54 12.61 5.46
N ASP A 84 -0.21 11.52 5.46
CA ASP A 84 0.30 10.19 5.82
C ASP A 84 1.07 9.49 4.71
N ILE A 85 1.05 10.07 3.51
CA ILE A 85 1.69 9.56 2.29
C ILE A 85 2.79 10.52 1.89
#